data_AF-A0A369TK52-F1
#
_entry.id   AF-A0A369TK52-F1
#
_cell.length_a   1.000
_cell.length_b   1.000
_cell.length_c   1.000
_cell.angle_alpha   90.00
_cell.angle_beta   90.00
_cell.angle_gamma   90.00
#
_symmetry.space_group_name_H-M   'P 1'
#
loop_
_entity.id
_entity.type
_entity.pdbx_description
1 polymer ?
#
loop_
_entity_poly.entity_id
_entity_poly.type
_entity_poly.pdbx_seq_one_letter_code
_entity_poly.pdbx_strand_id
1 'polypeptide(L)' 'MPDRARSSTSMSLDRSVLDEARALGINLSRAAEQGLVAAIRAERARRWRAENAAAIDAYNGFVEAGGIPLSEHRKF' A
#
# COMPACT_ATOMS: atom_id res chain seq x y z
N MET A 1 10.69 16.87 -18.03
CA MET A 1 10.30 16.23 -16.76
C MET A 1 8.90 16.72 -16.44
N PRO A 2 7.86 15.89 -16.35
CA PRO A 2 6.53 16.40 -16.06
C PRO A 2 6.54 17.05 -14.67
N ASP A 3 6.20 18.34 -14.64
CA ASP A 3 6.04 19.11 -13.43
C ASP A 3 4.88 18.51 -12.63
N ARG A 4 5.17 17.95 -11.46
CA ARG A 4 4.16 17.33 -10.60
C ARG A 4 3.41 18.45 -9.90
N ALA A 5 2.45 19.03 -10.61
CA ALA A 5 1.57 20.07 -10.09
C ALA A 5 0.98 19.60 -8.76
N ARG A 6 1.39 20.25 -7.67
CA ARG A 6 0.89 19.99 -6.32
C ARG A 6 -0.39 20.80 -6.15
N SER A 7 -1.53 20.12 -6.11
CA SER A 7 -2.81 20.76 -5.80
C SER A 7 -2.97 20.87 -4.29
N SER A 8 -3.10 22.10 -3.77
CA SER A 8 -3.47 22.33 -2.37
C SER A 8 -4.92 21.89 -2.17
N THR A 9 -5.16 20.97 -1.25
CA THR A 9 -6.51 20.51 -0.88
C THR A 9 -6.77 20.93 0.56
N SER A 10 -7.81 21.73 0.80
CA SER A 10 -8.23 22.08 2.15
C SER A 10 -8.89 20.86 2.79
N MET A 11 -8.36 20.43 3.93
CA MET A 11 -8.85 19.28 4.69
C MET A 11 -9.19 19.73 6.10
N SER A 12 -10.36 19.33 6.61
CA SER A 12 -10.71 19.53 8.02
C SER A 12 -10.17 18.36 8.84
N LEU A 13 -9.36 18.66 9.84
CA LEU A 13 -8.78 17.71 10.78
C LEU A 13 -9.17 18.11 12.20
N ASP A 14 -9.18 17.14 13.12
CA ASP A 14 -9.41 17.40 14.53
C ASP A 14 -8.36 18.36 15.09
N ARG A 15 -8.81 19.35 15.85
CA ARG A 15 -7.93 20.41 16.36
C ARG A 15 -6.93 19.89 17.39
N SER A 16 -7.30 18.90 18.19
CA SER A 16 -6.40 18.29 19.17
C SER A 16 -5.19 17.63 18.51
N VAL A 17 -5.42 16.93 17.38
CA VAL A 17 -4.37 16.29 16.58
C VAL A 17 -3.48 17.33 15.90
N LEU A 18 -4.06 18.43 15.41
CA LEU A 18 -3.30 19.54 14.81
C LEU A 18 -2.39 20.22 15.83
N ASP A 19 -2.89 20.46 17.03
CA ASP A 19 -2.15 21.13 18.10
C ASP A 19 -1.01 20.24 18.61
N GLU A 20 -1.25 18.94 18.77
CA GLU A 20 -0.22 17.95 19.12
C GLU A 20 0.85 17.83 18.04
N ALA A 21 0.45 17.74 16.77
CA ALA A 21 1.40 17.67 15.66
C ALA A 21 2.26 18.94 15.56
N ARG A 22 1.70 20.12 15.83
CA ARG A 22 2.46 21.37 15.91
C ARG A 22 3.43 21.37 17.10
N ALA A 23 2.98 20.93 18.27
CA ALA A 23 3.83 20.84 19.47
C ALA A 23 5.03 19.90 19.25
N LEU A 24 4.85 18.83 18.48
CA LEU A 24 5.88 17.87 18.12
C LEU A 24 6.71 18.27 16.89
N GLY A 25 6.43 19.42 16.26
CA GLY A 25 7.15 19.88 15.06
C GLY A 25 6.93 19.01 13.82
N ILE A 26 5.82 18.26 13.76
CA ILE A 26 5.51 17.36 12.66
C ILE A 26 5.07 18.17 11.44
N ASN A 27 5.65 17.85 10.28
CA ASN A 27 5.21 18.43 9.01
C ASN A 27 3.91 17.76 8.54
N LEU A 28 2.77 18.41 8.81
CA LEU A 28 1.44 17.91 8.47
C LEU A 28 1.28 17.54 7.00
N SER A 29 1.78 18.37 6.08
CA SER A 29 1.64 18.13 4.65
C SER A 29 2.34 16.84 4.25
N ARG A 30 3.54 16.60 4.78
CA ARG A 30 4.30 15.37 4.52
C ARG A 30 3.65 14.16 5.18
N ALA A 31 3.19 14.28 6.42
CA ALA A 31 2.51 13.20 7.13
C ALA A 31 1.19 12.81 6.44
N ALA A 32 0.40 13.78 6.00
CA ALA A 32 -0.84 13.56 5.26
C ALA A 32 -0.58 12.88 3.91
N GLU A 33 0.44 13.32 3.17
CA GLU A 33 0.83 12.68 1.90
C GLU A 33 1.24 11.23 2.11
N GLN A 34 2.08 10.96 3.13
CA GLN A 34 2.50 9.60 3.46
C GLN A 34 1.32 8.70 3.84
N GLY A 35 0.41 9.21 4.68
CA GLY A 35 -0.80 8.50 5.08
C GLY A 35 -1.70 8.18 3.87
N LEU A 36 -1.89 9.15 2.98
CA LEU A 36 -2.70 8.97 1.78
C LEU A 36 -2.06 7.95 0.81
N VAL A 37 -0.75 8.02 0.60
CA VAL A 37 -0.02 7.04 -0.21
C VAL A 37 -0.15 5.64 0.37
N ALA A 38 -0.02 5.49 1.69
CA ALA A 38 -0.21 4.21 2.37
C ALA A 38 -1.62 3.66 2.19
N ALA A 39 -2.65 4.49 2.39
CA ALA A 39 -4.05 4.11 2.21
C ALA A 39 -4.35 3.68 0.76
N ILE A 40 -3.87 4.44 -0.23
CA ILE A 40 -4.01 4.10 -1.65
C ILE A 40 -3.34 2.76 -1.97
N ARG A 41 -2.13 2.54 -1.46
CA ARG A 41 -1.41 1.27 -1.67
C ARG A 41 -2.16 0.10 -1.05
N ALA A 42 -2.65 0.24 0.17
CA ALA A 42 -3.43 -0.79 0.85
C ALA A 42 -4.70 -1.14 0.07
N GLU A 43 -5.42 -0.14 -0.41
CA GLU A 43 -6.65 -0.34 -1.17
C GLU A 43 -6.38 -0.99 -2.53
N ARG A 44 -5.33 -0.56 -3.24
CA ARG A 44 -4.90 -1.22 -4.49
C ARG A 44 -4.52 -2.68 -4.26
N ALA A 45 -3.76 -2.96 -3.20
CA ALA A 45 -3.38 -4.32 -2.86
C ALA A 45 -4.60 -5.18 -2.47
N ARG A 46 -5.62 -4.60 -1.82
CA ARG A 46 -6.88 -5.28 -1.53
C ARG A 46 -7.63 -5.64 -2.80
N ARG A 47 -7.80 -4.68 -3.72
CA ARG A 47 -8.48 -4.92 -5.01
C ARG A 47 -7.76 -5.94 -5.87
N TRP A 48 -6.44 -5.79 -6.00
CA TRP A 48 -5.62 -6.73 -6.75
C TRP A 48 -5.75 -8.16 -6.21
N ARG A 49 -5.70 -8.34 -4.88
CA ARG A 49 -5.91 -9.66 -4.27
C ARG A 49 -7.29 -10.23 -4.56
N ALA A 50 -8.35 -9.41 -4.52
CA ALA A 50 -9.70 -9.86 -4.85
C ALA A 50 -9.82 -10.26 -6.33
N GLU A 51 -9.25 -9.47 -7.24
CA GLU A 51 -9.24 -9.75 -8.68
C GLU A 51 -8.42 -11.00 -9.03
N ASN A 52 -7.32 -11.24 -8.32
CA ASN A 52 -6.41 -12.35 -8.60
C ASN A 52 -6.65 -13.57 -7.70
N ALA A 53 -7.68 -13.55 -6.85
CA ALA A 53 -7.95 -14.64 -5.90
C ALA A 53 -8.06 -16.00 -6.60
N ALA A 54 -8.84 -16.08 -7.69
CA ALA A 54 -9.01 -17.31 -8.44
C ALA A 54 -7.71 -17.81 -9.10
N ALA A 55 -6.85 -16.90 -9.57
CA ALA A 55 -5.55 -17.25 -10.15
C ALA A 55 -4.56 -17.74 -9.08
N ILE A 56 -4.57 -17.09 -7.91
CA ILE A 56 -3.79 -17.50 -6.74
C ILE A 56 -4.25 -18.87 -6.26
N ASP A 57 -5.55 -19.11 -6.13
CA ASP A 57 -6.09 -20.40 -5.69
C ASP A 57 -5.77 -21.52 -6.68
N ALA A 58 -5.90 -21.26 -8.00
CA ALA A 58 -5.52 -22.21 -9.03
C ALA A 58 -4.03 -22.56 -8.98
N TYR A 59 -3.16 -21.56 -8.80
CA TYR A 59 -1.72 -21.76 -8.66
C TYR A 59 -1.37 -22.51 -7.37
N ASN A 60 -2.01 -22.17 -6.25
CA ASN A 60 -1.83 -22.89 -4.98
C ASN A 60 -2.24 -24.36 -5.13
N GLY A 61 -3.38 -24.64 -5.76
CA GLY A 61 -3.80 -26.02 -6.05
C GLY A 61 -2.81 -26.79 -6.93
N PHE A 62 -2.21 -26.12 -7.92
CA PHE A 62 -1.15 -26.71 -8.74
C PHE A 62 0.11 -27.05 -7.92
N VAL A 63 0.53 -26.17 -7.02
CA VAL A 63 1.69 -26.40 -6.12
C VAL A 63 1.38 -27.49 -5.09
N GLU A 64 0.19 -27.55 -4.52
CA GLU A 64 -0.21 -28.60 -3.57
C GLU A 64 -0.25 -29.98 -4.25
N ALA A 65 -0.74 -30.05 -5.50
CA ALA A 65 -0.82 -31.31 -6.23
C ALA A 65 0.54 -31.77 -6.80
N GLY A 66 1.37 -30.83 -7.26
CA GLY A 66 2.60 -31.12 -8.01
C GLY A 66 3.91 -30.80 -7.29
N GLY A 67 3.85 -30.25 -6.08
CA GLY A 67 4.99 -29.68 -5.39
C GLY A 67 5.44 -28.35 -6.00
N ILE A 68 6.48 -27.74 -5.42
CA ILE A 68 7.02 -26.48 -5.91
C ILE A 68 7.79 -26.75 -7.21
N PRO A 69 7.40 -26.13 -8.35
CA PRO A 69 8.10 -26.30 -9.61
C PRO A 69 9.57 -25.91 -9.48
N LEU A 70 10.45 -26.70 -10.10
CA LEU A 70 11.91 -26.46 -10.14
C LEU A 70 12.59 -26.43 -8.76
N SER A 71 11.90 -26.92 -7.71
CA SER A 71 12.49 -27.06 -6.37
C SER A 71 13.76 -27.92 -6.37
N GLU A 72 13.84 -28.90 -7.26
CA GLU A 72 14.99 -29.78 -7.49
C GLU A 72 16.28 -29.04 -7.95
N HIS A 73 16.18 -27.80 -8.43
CA HIS A 73 17.33 -27.01 -8.90
C HIS A 73 17.71 -25.88 -7.92
N ARG A 74 17.06 -25.77 -6.75
CA ARG A 74 17.40 -24.75 -5.75
C ARG A 74 18.78 -25.05 -5.15
N LYS A 75 19.77 -24.21 -5.47
CA LYS A 75 21.09 -24.21 -4.83
C LYS A 75 21.02 -23.38 -3.54
N PHE A 76 21.39 -23.98 -2.41
CA PHE A 76 21.48 -23.32 -1.10
C PHE A 76 22.71 -22.42 -1.01
#